data_AF-A0A3L8Q042-F1
#
_entry.id   AF-A0A3L8Q042-F1
#
_cell.length_a   1.000
_cell.length_b   1.000
_cell.length_c   1.000
_cell.angle_alpha   90.00
_cell.angle_beta   90.00
_cell.angle_gamma   90.00
#
_symmetry.space_group_name_H-M   'P 1'
#
loop_
_entity.id
_entity.type
_entity.pdbx_description
1 polymer ?
#
loop_
_entity_poly.entity_id
_entity_poly.type
_entity_poly.pdbx_seq_one_letter_code
_entity_poly.pdbx_strand_id
1 'polypeptide(L)'
;MIQNIIDRLKGIKDFKVKEGFYQQGTTAHRFIFIQPDTSDEKANSGKELSFETIRLQIVAGIAVNKTDTPTAELINVVRDIRERFYKDETRNLIPSWLQLDEHKILKFKEVDVCKFIMPESHETHGLAVLTLEIQNTHSFGERI
;
A
#
# COMPACT_ATOMS: atom_id res chain seq x y z
N MET A 1 -10.95 -0.31 6.95
CA MET A 1 -9.69 0.39 6.58
C MET A 1 -9.12 -0.06 5.24
N ILE A 2 -8.73 -1.32 5.08
CA ILE A 2 -8.14 -1.85 3.82
C ILE A 2 -9.07 -1.62 2.61
N GLN A 3 -10.38 -1.83 2.79
CA GLN A 3 -11.37 -1.59 1.74
C GLN A 3 -11.38 -0.14 1.22
N ASN A 4 -11.23 0.85 2.10
CA ASN A 4 -11.15 2.27 1.68
C ASN A 4 -9.89 2.54 0.84
N ILE A 5 -8.77 1.90 1.18
CA ILE A 5 -7.53 1.99 0.39
C ILE A 5 -7.76 1.35 -0.98
N ILE A 6 -8.39 0.17 -1.04
CA ILE A 6 -8.76 -0.49 -2.30
C ILE A 6 -9.63 0.44 -3.15
N ASP A 7 -10.69 0.99 -2.59
CA ASP A 7 -11.65 1.82 -3.33
C ASP A 7 -11.02 3.12 -3.80
N ARG A 8 -10.10 3.68 -3.01
CA ARG A 8 -9.30 4.85 -3.43
C ARG A 8 -8.41 4.52 -4.63
N LEU A 9 -7.77 3.35 -4.62
CA LEU A 9 -6.86 2.89 -5.68
C LEU A 9 -7.58 2.40 -6.93
N LYS A 10 -8.82 1.91 -6.83
CA LYS A 10 -9.67 1.58 -8.00
C LYS A 10 -9.89 2.76 -8.94
N GLY A 11 -9.66 3.99 -8.47
CA GLY A 11 -9.66 5.18 -9.32
C GLY A 11 -8.49 5.23 -10.32
N ILE A 12 -7.46 4.39 -10.18
CA ILE A 12 -6.37 4.30 -11.15
C ILE A 12 -6.85 3.44 -12.32
N LYS A 13 -6.94 4.07 -13.49
CA LYS A 13 -7.54 3.46 -14.68
C LYS A 13 -6.72 2.24 -15.13
N ASP A 14 -7.41 1.21 -15.60
CA ASP A 14 -6.83 0.00 -16.21
C ASP A 14 -6.00 -0.88 -15.24
N PHE A 15 -6.10 -0.68 -13.92
CA PHE A 15 -5.49 -1.55 -12.91
C PHE A 15 -6.52 -2.43 -12.21
N LYS A 16 -6.21 -3.72 -12.09
CA LYS A 16 -6.96 -4.63 -11.21
C LYS A 16 -6.48 -4.48 -9.77
N VAL A 17 -7.29 -3.86 -8.91
CA VAL A 17 -6.97 -3.63 -7.50
C VAL A 17 -7.65 -4.68 -6.63
N LYS A 18 -6.89 -5.38 -5.77
CA LYS A 18 -7.44 -6.31 -4.78
C LYS A 18 -6.54 -6.45 -3.56
N GLU A 19 -7.11 -6.96 -2.48
CA GLU A 19 -6.35 -7.49 -1.35
C GLU A 19 -5.74 -8.85 -1.69
N GLY A 20 -4.58 -9.14 -1.11
CA GLY A 20 -3.92 -10.44 -1.18
C GLY A 20 -2.47 -10.33 -1.62
N PHE A 21 -1.74 -11.44 -1.49
CA PHE A 21 -0.33 -11.49 -1.83
C PHE A 21 -0.11 -11.52 -3.34
N TYR A 22 0.96 -10.85 -3.79
CA TYR A 22 1.48 -11.08 -5.14
C TYR A 22 1.89 -12.54 -5.31
N GLN A 23 1.44 -13.16 -6.41
CA GLN A 23 1.84 -14.50 -6.81
C GLN A 23 2.42 -14.41 -8.22
N GLN A 24 3.61 -14.99 -8.41
CA GLN A 24 4.22 -15.12 -9.74
C GLN A 24 3.26 -15.86 -10.69
N GLY A 25 3.22 -15.44 -11.95
CA GLY A 25 2.33 -16.05 -12.95
C GLY A 25 0.89 -15.48 -12.95
N THR A 26 0.66 -14.34 -12.29
CA THR A 26 -0.59 -13.59 -12.51
C THR A 26 -0.78 -13.29 -14.00
N THR A 27 -2.00 -13.48 -14.50
CA THR A 27 -2.35 -13.20 -15.90
C THR A 27 -2.78 -11.75 -16.12
N ALA A 28 -2.92 -10.97 -15.04
CA ALA A 28 -3.32 -9.58 -15.13
C ALA A 28 -2.14 -8.72 -15.61
N HIS A 29 -2.29 -8.09 -16.78
CA HIS A 29 -1.27 -7.20 -17.34
C HIS A 29 -0.92 -5.99 -16.45
N ARG A 30 -1.89 -5.52 -15.65
CA ARG A 30 -1.75 -4.39 -14.73
C ARG A 30 -2.54 -4.66 -13.45
N PHE A 31 -1.88 -4.61 -12.31
CA PHE A 31 -2.51 -4.91 -11.03
C PHE A 31 -1.94 -4.06 -9.89
N ILE A 32 -2.74 -3.93 -8.83
CA ILE A 32 -2.30 -3.39 -7.56
C ILE A 32 -2.79 -4.33 -6.46
N PHE A 33 -1.87 -4.88 -5.69
CA PHE A 33 -2.16 -5.71 -4.54
C PHE A 33 -1.84 -4.96 -3.26
N ILE A 34 -2.69 -5.17 -2.26
CA ILE A 34 -2.49 -4.67 -0.90
C ILE A 34 -2.31 -5.89 -0.02
N GLN A 35 -1.18 -5.95 0.66
CA GLN A 35 -0.79 -7.06 1.53
C GLN A 35 -0.18 -6.54 2.83
N PRO A 36 -0.22 -7.31 3.94
CA PRO A 36 0.52 -6.97 5.14
C PRO A 36 2.03 -6.89 4.87
N ASP A 37 2.71 -5.94 5.50
CA ASP A 37 4.17 -5.90 5.50
C ASP A 37 4.73 -6.93 6.49
N THR A 38 5.37 -7.98 5.99
CA THR A 38 5.98 -9.05 6.82
C THR A 38 7.46 -8.79 7.11
N SER A 39 7.99 -7.61 6.79
CA SER A 39 9.43 -7.33 6.80
C SER A 39 10.02 -7.06 8.19
N ASP A 40 9.18 -6.88 9.22
CA ASP A 40 9.62 -6.69 10.60
C ASP A 40 8.48 -7.11 11.56
N GLU A 41 8.43 -8.38 11.96
CA GLU A 41 7.74 -8.79 13.20
C GLU A 41 8.56 -8.31 14.41
N LYS A 42 8.66 -6.99 14.61
CA LYS A 42 9.08 -6.46 15.90
C LYS A 42 7.87 -6.43 16.81
N ALA A 43 7.65 -7.56 17.47
CA ALA A 43 6.83 -7.64 18.68
C ALA A 43 7.31 -6.57 19.68
N ASN A 44 6.60 -5.45 19.76
CA ASN A 44 6.76 -4.50 20.85
C ASN A 44 6.12 -5.10 22.10
N SER A 45 6.92 -5.91 22.81
CA SER A 45 6.70 -6.22 24.21
C SER A 45 6.77 -4.95 25.06
N GLY A 46 5.75 -4.73 25.89
CA GLY A 46 5.92 -3.98 27.14
C GLY A 46 5.55 -2.50 27.12
N LYS A 47 4.28 -2.17 26.81
CA LYS A 47 3.45 -1.14 27.46
C LYS A 47 2.12 -1.08 26.71
N GLU A 48 0.99 -1.09 27.42
CA GLU A 48 -0.32 -0.77 26.83
C GLU A 48 -0.26 0.65 26.26
N LEU A 49 0.05 0.73 24.97
CA LEU A 49 -0.14 1.92 24.18
C LEU A 49 -1.52 1.76 23.55
N SER A 50 -2.41 2.74 23.76
CA SER A 50 -3.79 2.75 23.22
C SER A 50 -3.87 2.91 21.70
N PHE A 51 -2.74 2.70 21.00
CA PHE A 51 -2.61 2.84 19.57
C PHE A 51 -2.01 1.58 18.96
N GLU A 52 -2.60 1.18 17.85
CA GLU A 52 -2.14 0.14 16.97
C GLU A 52 -1.36 0.77 15.81
N THR A 53 -0.36 0.06 15.29
CA THR A 53 0.36 0.46 14.08
C THR A 53 0.36 -0.70 13.12
N ILE A 54 -0.27 -0.48 11.96
CA ILE A 54 -0.39 -1.45 10.88
C ILE A 54 0.57 -1.04 9.77
N ARG A 55 1.35 -1.99 9.27
CA ARG A 55 2.18 -1.80 8.07
C ARG A 55 1.60 -2.59 6.91
N LEU A 56 1.42 -1.92 5.78
CA LEU A 56 0.89 -2.48 4.55
C LEU A 56 1.87 -2.26 3.41
N GLN A 57 1.99 -3.23 2.52
CA GLN A 57 2.66 -3.08 1.24
C GLN A 57 1.64 -2.92 0.13
N ILE A 58 1.87 -1.94 -0.73
CA ILE A 58 1.17 -1.78 -2.01
C ILE A 58 2.12 -2.26 -3.09
N VAL A 59 1.76 -3.36 -3.74
CA VAL A 59 2.51 -3.96 -4.84
C VAL A 59 1.79 -3.65 -6.14
N ALA A 60 2.31 -2.67 -6.88
CA ALA A 60 1.83 -2.36 -8.22
C ALA A 60 2.69 -3.12 -9.24
N GLY A 61 2.05 -3.81 -10.18
CA GLY A 61 2.76 -4.53 -11.22
C GLY A 61 2.22 -4.21 -12.61
N ILE A 62 3.15 -4.15 -13.56
CA ILE A 62 2.86 -4.02 -14.98
C ILE A 62 3.67 -5.03 -15.78
N ALA A 63 3.06 -5.59 -16.82
CA ALA A 63 3.76 -6.44 -17.77
C ALA A 63 4.83 -5.62 -18.50
N VAL A 64 6.08 -6.07 -18.44
CA VAL A 64 7.22 -5.43 -19.10
C VAL A 64 8.07 -6.47 -19.80
N ASN A 65 8.73 -6.06 -20.89
CA ASN A 65 9.82 -6.85 -21.44
C ASN A 65 11.00 -6.84 -20.47
N LYS A 66 11.87 -7.86 -20.49
CA LYS A 66 13.06 -7.89 -19.63
C LYS A 66 13.87 -6.61 -19.78
N THR A 67 14.00 -5.86 -18.69
CA THR A 67 14.74 -4.60 -18.58
C THR A 67 15.32 -4.50 -17.18
N ASP A 68 16.54 -3.98 -17.07
CA ASP A 68 17.22 -3.77 -15.79
C ASP A 68 16.79 -2.46 -15.10
N THR A 69 16.05 -1.61 -15.81
CA THR A 69 15.61 -0.30 -15.32
C THR A 69 14.09 -0.19 -15.21
N PRO A 70 13.57 0.52 -14.19
CA PRO A 70 12.14 0.78 -14.06
C PRO A 70 11.60 1.52 -15.29
N THR A 71 10.53 1.02 -15.86
CA THR A 71 9.89 1.69 -17.01
C THR A 71 9.19 2.96 -16.56
N ALA A 72 9.02 3.91 -17.48
CA ALA A 72 8.26 5.13 -17.22
C ALA A 72 6.82 4.83 -16.74
N GLU A 73 6.23 3.74 -17.24
CA GLU A 73 4.90 3.29 -16.83
C GLU A 73 4.87 2.86 -15.35
N LEU A 74 5.90 2.13 -14.89
CA LEU A 74 6.00 1.71 -13.50
C LEU A 74 6.23 2.91 -12.55
N ILE A 75 6.99 3.91 -13.01
CA ILE A 75 7.20 5.15 -12.26
C ILE A 75 5.90 5.96 -12.21
N ASN A 76 5.16 6.03 -13.32
CA ASN A 76 3.89 6.75 -13.40
C ASN A 76 2.81 6.14 -12.50
N VAL A 77 2.70 4.81 -12.39
CA VAL A 77 1.72 4.21 -11.46
C VAL A 77 2.03 4.56 -10.01
N VAL A 78 3.31 4.61 -9.62
CA VAL A 78 3.71 5.06 -8.27
C VAL A 78 3.30 6.51 -8.04
N ARG A 79 3.47 7.37 -9.05
CA ARG A 79 2.99 8.76 -8.98
C ARG A 79 1.47 8.81 -8.83
N ASP A 80 0.73 8.05 -9.62
CA ASP A 80 -0.73 8.02 -9.57
C ASP A 80 -1.25 7.50 -8.21
N ILE A 81 -0.59 6.50 -7.63
CA ILE A 81 -0.87 6.01 -6.26
C ILE A 81 -0.68 7.15 -5.24
N ARG A 82 0.45 7.84 -5.29
CA ARG A 82 0.74 8.95 -4.37
C ARG A 82 -0.23 10.11 -4.55
N GLU A 83 -0.56 10.46 -5.79
CA GLU A 83 -1.60 11.47 -6.07
C GLU A 83 -2.95 11.03 -5.49
N ARG A 84 -3.36 9.78 -5.66
CA ARG A 84 -4.61 9.29 -5.07
C ARG A 84 -4.61 9.43 -3.55
N PHE A 85 -3.49 9.20 -2.88
CA PHE A 85 -3.43 9.30 -1.42
C PHE A 85 -3.29 10.72 -0.88
N TYR A 86 -2.49 11.56 -1.53
CA TYR A 86 -2.01 12.81 -0.94
C TYR A 86 -2.36 14.06 -1.74
N LYS A 87 -2.97 13.95 -2.93
CA LYS A 87 -3.37 15.12 -3.70
C LYS A 87 -4.35 15.97 -2.91
N ASP A 88 -4.08 17.27 -2.87
CA ASP A 88 -4.85 18.30 -2.15
C ASP A 88 -4.86 18.13 -0.61
N GLU A 89 -4.03 17.23 -0.06
CA GLU A 89 -3.91 17.03 1.39
C GLU A 89 -2.87 18.01 1.97
N THR A 90 -3.33 18.93 2.81
CA THR A 90 -2.50 20.02 3.40
C THR A 90 -1.73 19.59 4.65
N ARG A 91 -1.98 18.39 5.18
CA ARG A 91 -1.33 17.85 6.38
C ARG A 91 -0.84 16.44 6.09
N ASN A 92 0.48 16.30 5.90
CA ASN A 92 1.24 15.07 5.58
C ASN A 92 1.16 13.94 6.64
N LEU A 93 0.04 13.76 7.34
CA LEU A 93 -0.11 12.71 8.34
C LEU A 93 -1.45 12.00 8.28
N ILE A 94 -2.55 12.63 7.84
CA ILE A 94 -3.88 11.99 7.87
C ILE A 94 -4.68 12.47 6.66
N PRO A 95 -4.81 11.65 5.61
CA PRO A 95 -5.66 11.98 4.48
C PRO A 95 -7.13 12.08 4.89
N SER A 96 -7.81 13.10 4.38
CA SER A 96 -9.24 13.36 4.66
C SER A 96 -10.15 12.16 4.32
N TRP A 97 -9.81 11.41 3.27
CA TRP A 97 -10.56 10.26 2.80
C TRP A 97 -10.43 8.99 3.67
N LEU A 98 -9.45 8.95 4.58
CA LEU A 98 -9.17 7.78 5.43
C LEU A 98 -9.68 7.98 6.88
N GLN A 99 -10.54 8.96 7.13
CA GLN A 99 -11.19 9.08 8.43
C GLN A 99 -12.30 8.03 8.54
N LEU A 100 -12.17 7.12 9.52
CA LEU A 100 -13.14 6.08 9.83
C LEU A 100 -13.82 6.43 11.15
N ASP A 101 -15.14 6.31 11.21
CA ASP A 101 -15.91 6.63 12.43
C ASP A 101 -15.50 5.75 13.63
N GLU A 102 -15.09 4.51 13.36
CA GLU A 102 -14.71 3.52 14.38
C GLU A 102 -13.21 3.55 14.72
N HIS A 103 -12.38 4.15 13.86
CA HIS A 103 -10.93 4.21 14.03
C HIS A 103 -10.40 5.62 13.75
N LYS A 104 -9.97 6.31 14.80
CA LYS A 104 -9.24 7.56 14.63
C LYS A 104 -7.83 7.25 14.11
N ILE A 105 -7.65 7.47 12.81
CA ILE A 105 -6.33 7.42 12.17
C ILE A 105 -5.51 8.61 12.68
N LEU A 106 -4.39 8.32 13.31
CA LEU A 106 -3.43 9.31 13.82
C LEU A 106 -2.33 9.59 12.80
N LYS A 107 -2.03 8.61 11.95
CA LYS A 107 -0.92 8.67 11.01
C LYS A 107 -1.17 7.77 9.81
N PHE A 108 -0.79 8.24 8.64
CA PHE A 108 -0.76 7.53 7.37
C PHE A 108 0.40 8.10 6.58
N LYS A 109 1.44 7.31 6.36
CA LYS A 109 2.63 7.74 5.60
C LYS A 109 3.30 6.58 4.88
N GLU A 110 4.01 6.90 3.81
CA GLU A 110 5.02 6.01 3.22
C GLU A 110 6.25 5.98 4.14
N VAL A 111 6.72 4.79 4.55
CA VAL A 111 7.85 4.64 5.49
C VAL A 111 9.18 4.35 4.83
N ASP A 112 9.14 3.73 3.65
CA ASP A 112 10.32 3.33 2.90
C ASP A 112 10.35 4.00 1.54
N VAL A 113 11.54 4.13 0.95
CA VAL A 113 11.66 4.48 -0.46
C VAL A 113 11.03 3.36 -1.29
N CYS A 114 10.12 3.71 -2.19
CA CYS A 114 9.52 2.79 -3.15
C CYS A 114 10.59 1.91 -3.82
N LYS A 115 10.44 0.59 -3.69
CA LYS A 115 11.35 -0.40 -4.27
C LYS A 115 10.83 -0.80 -5.64
N PHE A 116 11.70 -0.79 -6.64
CA PHE A 116 11.39 -1.31 -7.96
C PHE A 116 12.06 -2.66 -8.14
N ILE A 117 11.28 -3.68 -8.51
CA ILE A 117 11.74 -5.04 -8.75
C ILE A 117 11.46 -5.34 -10.21
N MET A 118 12.52 -5.47 -11.01
CA MET A 118 12.39 -5.81 -12.41
C MET A 118 12.32 -7.33 -12.59
N PRO A 119 11.61 -7.84 -13.62
CA PRO A 119 11.43 -9.25 -13.81
C PRO A 119 12.78 -9.95 -14.07
N GLU A 120 13.10 -10.94 -13.26
CA GLU A 120 14.15 -11.90 -13.53
C GLU A 120 13.62 -13.04 -14.42
N SER A 121 14.45 -14.05 -14.71
CA SER A 121 14.04 -15.17 -15.57
C SER A 121 12.71 -15.80 -15.15
N HIS A 122 11.81 -15.97 -16.12
CA HIS A 122 10.43 -16.50 -15.99
C HIS A 122 9.37 -15.57 -15.38
N GLU A 123 9.74 -14.39 -14.87
CA GLU A 123 8.78 -13.33 -14.53
C GLU A 123 8.58 -12.40 -15.72
N THR A 124 7.37 -11.86 -15.87
CA THR A 124 7.00 -10.93 -16.98
C THR A 124 6.52 -9.58 -16.47
N HIS A 125 6.47 -9.39 -15.15
CA HIS A 125 6.02 -8.14 -14.54
C HIS A 125 7.18 -7.40 -13.85
N GLY A 126 7.25 -6.09 -14.09
CA GLY A 126 7.99 -5.17 -13.24
C GLY A 126 7.08 -4.75 -12.09
N LEU A 127 7.61 -4.76 -10.87
CA LEU A 127 6.88 -4.45 -9.65
C LEU A 127 7.41 -3.18 -8.99
N ALA A 128 6.50 -2.39 -8.44
CA ALA A 128 6.78 -1.28 -7.55
C ALA A 128 6.15 -1.59 -6.20
N VAL A 129 6.94 -1.53 -5.13
CA VAL A 129 6.51 -1.84 -3.77
C VAL A 129 6.63 -0.59 -2.92
N LEU A 130 5.48 -0.09 -2.44
CA LEU A 130 5.39 0.99 -1.48
C LEU A 130 5.03 0.42 -0.10
N THR A 131 5.76 0.81 0.93
CA THR A 131 5.42 0.44 2.31
C THR A 131 4.71 1.61 2.99
N LEU A 132 3.50 1.37 3.48
CA LEU A 132 2.70 2.32 4.25
C LEU A 132 2.69 1.94 5.73
N GLU A 133 2.78 2.94 6.60
CA GLU A 133 2.53 2.83 8.03
C GLU A 133 1.25 3.62 8.37
N ILE A 134 0.31 2.93 9.01
CA ILE A 134 -0.95 3.48 9.48
C ILE A 134 -0.98 3.32 10.99
N GLN A 135 -1.14 4.43 11.71
CA GLN A 135 -1.32 4.42 13.16
C GLN A 135 -2.75 4.80 13.50
N ASN A 136 -3.42 3.99 14.29
CA ASN A 136 -4.83 4.15 14.68
C ASN A 136 -4.98 3.99 16.19
N THR A 137 -5.96 4.67 16.79
CA THR A 137 -6.37 4.36 18.17
C THR A 137 -7.53 3.36 18.15
N HIS A 138 -7.51 2.41 19.06
CA HIS A 138 -8.71 1.65 19.43
C HIS A 138 -9.42 2.36 20.57
N SER A 139 -10.72 2.59 20.42
CA SER A 139 -11.59 2.88 21.56
C SER A 139 -11.73 1.57 22.35
N PHE A 140 -10.96 1.40 23.43
CA PHE A 140 -11.15 0.28 24.35
C PHE A 140 -12.54 0.45 24.99
N GLY A 141 -13.53 -0.36 24.59
CA GLY A 141 -14.90 -0.13 25.04
C GLY A 141 -16.02 -1.04 24.52
N GLU A 142 -15.84 -1.85 23.47
CA GLU A 142 -16.80 -2.93 23.20
C GLU A 142 -16.51 -4.10 24.13
N ARG A 143 -17.11 -3.99 25.32
CA ARG A 143 -17.37 -5.12 26.22
C ARG A 143 -18.06 -6.22 25.41
N ILE A 144 -17.39 -7.36 25.29
CA ILE A 144 -18.05 -8.65 25.06
C ILE A 144 -18.81 -9.01 26.34
#